data_AF-A0A1U8ACD1-F1
#
_entry.id   AF-A0A1U8ACD1-F1
#
_cell.length_a   1.000
_cell.length_b   1.000
_cell.length_c   1.000
_cell.angle_alpha   90.00
_cell.angle_beta   90.00
_cell.angle_gamma   90.00
#
_symmetry.space_group_name_H-M   'P 1'
#
loop_
_entity.id
_entity.type
_entity.pdbx_description
1 polymer ?
#
loop_
_entity_poly.entity_id
_entity_poly.type
_entity_poly.pdbx_seq_one_letter_code
_entity_poly.pdbx_strand_id
1 'polypeptide(L)'
;MGGKDFSGEKDEIFCGVFDGHGPLGHKVSCHVRDALPSKLSYLLKEPEMVDYYSSSSDEDEDADHVDSSHNEANTQNSFSSFSLWKKCFVKAFKEMDRELYLDSTVDSFCSGSTAVTVLKKGEHLIIANLGDSRAVLCTRNQKNQLVPVQLTVDLKPNLPGEAERIRSYNGRVFAREEEPDVYRLWMADEDCPGLAMSRAFGDFCLKNFGLSSTPKVSYRELAEEDEFVVLATDGVWDVLSNKEVIKIVASAGKRSMAAKLLVRRASRAWKFQHPTAKADDCAAICLFFKSSSSVVRNSWPKMTLRRTDIVSQKKLKAAPARHAGHETTKTKPQTTAEASSEEEWNALKGVSRVNSIVKLPRFSSVKSGKKTSRDQNGQAI
;
A
#
# COMPACT_ATOMS: atom_id res chain seq x y z
N MET A 1 -13.03 21.27 -12.28
CA MET A 1 -13.87 20.06 -12.17
C MET A 1 -13.99 19.77 -10.70
N GLY A 2 -15.20 19.84 -10.14
CA GLY A 2 -15.41 19.47 -8.73
C GLY A 2 -15.32 17.96 -8.56
N GLY A 3 -14.72 17.50 -7.46
CA GLY A 3 -15.01 16.15 -6.98
C GLY A 3 -16.49 16.07 -6.60
N LYS A 4 -17.10 14.89 -6.72
CA LYS A 4 -18.37 14.63 -6.05
C LYS A 4 -18.05 14.41 -4.57
N ASP A 5 -18.78 15.11 -3.70
CA ASP A 5 -18.70 14.92 -2.25
C ASP A 5 -19.06 13.47 -1.89
N PHE A 6 -18.30 12.84 -0.99
CA PHE A 6 -18.36 11.39 -0.73
C PHE A 6 -19.68 10.91 -0.10
N SER A 7 -20.26 11.71 0.78
CA SER A 7 -21.58 11.50 1.38
C SER A 7 -22.65 12.46 0.82
N GLY A 8 -22.24 13.52 0.14
CA GLY A 8 -23.05 14.72 -0.10
C GLY A 8 -22.80 15.85 0.91
N GLU A 9 -21.99 15.62 1.96
CA GLU A 9 -21.49 16.67 2.84
C GLU A 9 -20.26 17.38 2.25
N LYS A 10 -20.22 18.70 2.39
CA LYS A 10 -19.18 19.56 1.85
C LYS A 10 -17.85 19.35 2.61
N ASP A 11 -16.76 19.21 1.87
CA ASP A 11 -15.39 18.91 2.39
C ASP A 11 -15.18 17.48 2.92
N GLU A 12 -15.92 16.51 2.36
CA GLU A 12 -15.60 15.09 2.47
C GLU A 12 -14.97 14.52 1.20
N ILE A 13 -13.78 13.92 1.34
CA ILE A 13 -13.04 13.28 0.25
C ILE A 13 -12.64 11.87 0.67
N PHE A 14 -13.16 10.86 -0.02
CA PHE A 14 -12.64 9.51 0.03
C PHE A 14 -11.70 9.27 -1.15
N CYS A 15 -10.57 8.61 -0.88
CA CYS A 15 -9.72 8.04 -1.92
C CYS A 15 -9.16 6.68 -1.48
N GLY A 16 -8.92 5.80 -2.46
CA GLY A 16 -8.41 4.46 -2.21
C GLY A 16 -7.56 3.97 -3.38
N VAL A 17 -6.53 3.20 -3.05
CA VAL A 17 -5.72 2.45 -4.01
C VAL A 17 -5.87 0.97 -3.68
N PHE A 18 -6.13 0.18 -4.73
CA PHE A 18 -6.46 -1.24 -4.66
C PHE A 18 -5.56 -1.96 -5.65
N ASP A 19 -4.61 -2.73 -5.14
CA ASP A 19 -3.80 -3.62 -5.97
C ASP A 19 -4.52 -4.95 -6.14
N GLY A 20 -4.46 -5.56 -7.32
CA GLY A 20 -5.27 -6.73 -7.66
C GLY A 20 -4.42 -7.89 -8.15
N HIS A 21 -4.30 -8.94 -7.35
CA HIS A 21 -3.43 -10.08 -7.60
C HIS A 21 -4.18 -11.40 -7.82
N GLY A 22 -3.47 -12.39 -8.37
CA GLY A 22 -4.06 -13.66 -8.80
C GLY A 22 -4.80 -13.58 -10.16
N PRO A 23 -5.39 -14.69 -10.64
CA PRO A 23 -5.87 -14.83 -12.02
C PRO A 23 -6.90 -13.77 -12.44
N LEU A 24 -7.79 -13.38 -11.53
CA LEU A 24 -8.80 -12.34 -11.73
C LEU A 24 -8.64 -11.15 -10.77
N GLY A 25 -7.44 -10.91 -10.23
CA GLY A 25 -7.18 -9.81 -9.28
C GLY A 25 -7.64 -8.44 -9.78
N HIS A 26 -7.46 -8.17 -11.07
CA HIS A 26 -7.96 -6.96 -11.74
C HIS A 26 -9.50 -6.80 -11.68
N LYS A 27 -10.27 -7.89 -11.60
CA LYS A 27 -11.73 -7.83 -11.37
C LYS A 27 -12.04 -7.61 -9.90
N VAL A 28 -11.36 -8.30 -8.99
CA VAL A 28 -11.53 -8.12 -7.54
C VAL A 28 -11.26 -6.67 -7.15
N SER A 29 -10.12 -6.11 -7.56
CA SER A 29 -9.76 -4.71 -7.27
C SER A 29 -10.70 -3.70 -7.92
N CYS A 30 -11.25 -3.97 -9.11
CA CYS A 30 -12.30 -3.14 -9.70
C CYS A 30 -13.62 -3.21 -8.91
N HIS A 31 -14.07 -4.41 -8.51
CA HIS A 31 -15.28 -4.58 -7.71
C HIS A 31 -15.16 -3.85 -6.38
N VAL A 32 -14.05 -4.05 -5.64
CA VAL A 32 -13.77 -3.36 -4.38
C VAL A 32 -13.76 -1.84 -4.58
N ARG A 33 -13.04 -1.34 -5.59
CA ARG A 33 -12.98 0.10 -5.92
C ARG A 33 -14.36 0.72 -6.14
N ASP A 34 -15.25 0.02 -6.84
CA ASP A 34 -16.54 0.56 -7.27
C ASP A 34 -17.63 0.43 -6.19
N ALA A 35 -17.57 -0.60 -5.34
CA ALA A 35 -18.60 -0.88 -4.33
C ALA A 35 -18.24 -0.43 -2.88
N LEU A 36 -16.96 -0.47 -2.48
CA LEU A 36 -16.54 -0.12 -1.11
C LEU A 36 -16.86 1.34 -0.72
N PRO A 37 -16.68 2.35 -1.60
CA PRO A 37 -17.11 3.72 -1.32
C PRO A 37 -18.57 3.83 -0.86
N SER A 38 -19.47 3.10 -1.52
CA SER A 38 -20.91 3.13 -1.25
C SER A 38 -21.27 2.47 0.08
N LYS A 39 -20.62 1.34 0.43
CA LYS A 39 -20.78 0.68 1.73
C LYS A 39 -20.34 1.58 2.89
N LEU A 40 -19.17 2.19 2.77
CA LEU A 40 -18.65 3.15 3.76
C LEU A 40 -19.57 4.37 3.89
N SER A 41 -19.98 4.98 2.77
CA SER A 41 -20.88 6.15 2.77
C SER A 41 -22.24 5.86 3.39
N TYR A 42 -22.76 4.62 3.27
CA TYR A 42 -23.97 4.18 3.97
C TYR A 42 -23.74 4.00 5.48
N LEU A 43 -22.71 3.24 5.87
CA LEU A 43 -22.41 2.95 7.28
C LEU A 43 -21.97 4.17 8.10
N LEU A 44 -21.46 5.23 7.46
CA LEU A 44 -21.11 6.49 8.10
C LEU A 44 -22.31 7.44 8.28
N LYS A 45 -23.42 7.22 7.56
CA LYS A 45 -24.68 7.98 7.70
C LYS A 45 -25.63 7.38 8.73
N GLU A 46 -25.57 6.07 8.91
CA GLU A 46 -26.42 5.31 9.85
C GLU A 46 -25.57 4.67 10.98
N PRO A 47 -24.80 5.46 11.76
CA PRO A 47 -23.85 4.93 12.75
C PRO A 47 -24.52 4.17 13.91
N GLU A 48 -25.75 4.53 14.27
CA GLU A 48 -26.51 3.90 15.37
C GLU A 48 -26.79 2.41 15.11
N MET A 49 -26.87 2.01 13.84
CA MET A 49 -26.97 0.60 13.40
C MET A 49 -25.64 -0.17 13.49
N VAL A 50 -24.52 0.48 13.78
CA VAL A 50 -23.21 -0.19 13.89
C VAL A 50 -23.03 -0.76 15.29
N ASP A 51 -23.33 0.03 16.33
CA ASP A 51 -23.18 -0.41 17.73
C ASP A 51 -24.12 -1.57 18.10
N TYR A 52 -25.37 -1.58 17.62
CA TYR A 52 -26.34 -2.64 17.93
C TYR A 52 -25.93 -4.04 17.44
N TYR A 53 -25.19 -4.13 16.33
CA TYR A 53 -24.72 -5.41 15.78
C TYR A 53 -23.29 -5.77 16.22
N SER A 54 -22.47 -4.78 16.62
CA SER A 54 -21.13 -5.05 17.15
C SER A 54 -21.12 -5.81 18.48
N SER A 55 -22.20 -5.75 19.24
CA SER A 55 -22.38 -6.51 20.49
C SER A 55 -22.79 -7.98 20.28
N SER A 56 -22.92 -8.45 19.03
CA SER A 56 -23.44 -9.79 18.71
C SER A 56 -22.56 -10.67 17.81
N SER A 57 -21.33 -10.28 17.50
CA SER A 57 -20.42 -11.09 16.67
C SER A 57 -18.96 -10.95 17.07
N ASP A 58 -18.38 -12.06 17.49
CA ASP A 58 -16.95 -12.42 17.56
C ASP A 58 -15.93 -11.28 17.71
N GLU A 59 -15.32 -11.23 18.89
CA GLU A 59 -14.16 -10.39 19.20
C GLU A 59 -12.95 -10.85 18.36
N ASP A 60 -12.70 -10.21 17.22
CA ASP A 60 -11.40 -10.28 16.55
C ASP A 60 -10.35 -9.66 17.50
N GLU A 61 -9.54 -10.50 18.17
CA GLU A 61 -8.52 -10.14 19.18
C GLU A 61 -7.31 -9.33 18.63
N ASP A 62 -7.54 -8.35 17.77
CA ASP A 62 -6.55 -7.36 17.29
C ASP A 62 -6.48 -6.17 18.26
N ALA A 63 -6.24 -6.45 19.55
CA ALA A 63 -6.19 -5.45 20.63
C ALA A 63 -4.88 -4.63 20.61
N ASP A 64 -4.77 -3.69 19.67
CA ASP A 64 -3.67 -2.72 19.65
C ASP A 64 -3.70 -1.84 20.93
N HIS A 65 -2.69 -2.00 21.79
CA HIS A 65 -2.56 -1.28 23.05
C HIS A 65 -2.23 0.21 22.80
N VAL A 66 -3.18 1.11 23.09
CA VAL A 66 -3.00 2.56 22.94
C VAL A 66 -2.45 3.16 24.24
N ASP A 67 -1.20 3.63 24.18
CA ASP A 67 -0.60 4.46 25.24
C ASP A 67 -1.39 5.77 25.39
N SER A 68 -1.74 6.09 26.63
CA SER A 68 -2.71 7.14 26.97
C SER A 68 -2.10 8.13 27.95
N SER A 69 -1.60 9.26 27.45
CA SER A 69 -1.18 10.40 28.26
C SER A 69 -1.84 11.72 27.84
N HIS A 70 -2.76 12.17 28.70
CA HIS A 70 -3.29 13.54 28.89
C HIS A 70 -3.83 14.38 27.70
N ASN A 71 -5.17 14.48 27.61
CA ASN A 71 -5.94 15.73 27.79
C ASN A 71 -7.46 15.44 27.69
N GLU A 72 -8.30 15.94 28.61
CA GLU A 72 -9.52 15.21 29.00
C GLU A 72 -10.90 15.75 28.56
N ALA A 73 -11.00 16.78 27.71
CA ALA A 73 -12.31 17.30 27.27
C ALA A 73 -12.56 17.15 25.75
N ASN A 74 -11.70 17.71 24.90
CA ASN A 74 -11.88 17.64 23.44
C ASN A 74 -11.59 16.22 22.89
N THR A 75 -10.66 15.51 23.55
CA THR A 75 -10.23 14.16 23.17
C THR A 75 -11.34 13.12 23.31
N GLN A 76 -12.24 13.24 24.29
CA GLN A 76 -13.31 12.25 24.49
C GLN A 76 -14.28 12.19 23.29
N ASN A 77 -14.63 13.35 22.72
CA ASN A 77 -15.54 13.42 21.56
C ASN A 77 -14.83 12.94 20.26
N SER A 78 -13.56 13.30 20.08
CA SER A 78 -12.73 12.80 18.98
C SER A 78 -12.54 11.28 19.06
N PHE A 79 -12.28 10.75 20.26
CA PHE A 79 -12.09 9.31 20.50
C PHE A 79 -13.37 8.51 20.30
N SER A 80 -14.52 9.02 20.76
CA SER A 80 -15.84 8.43 20.48
C SER A 80 -16.11 8.38 18.97
N SER A 81 -15.90 9.50 18.28
CA SER A 81 -16.05 9.61 16.82
C SER A 81 -15.12 8.65 16.06
N PHE A 82 -13.84 8.54 16.48
CA PHE A 82 -12.89 7.61 15.87
C PHE A 82 -13.27 6.15 16.11
N SER A 83 -13.68 5.78 17.33
CA SER A 83 -14.13 4.42 17.66
C SER A 83 -15.27 4.00 16.72
N LEU A 84 -16.25 4.88 16.54
CA LEU A 84 -17.36 4.68 15.62
C LEU A 84 -16.88 4.55 14.15
N TRP A 85 -16.04 5.47 13.66
CA TRP A 85 -15.49 5.37 12.30
C TRP A 85 -14.68 4.08 12.09
N LYS A 86 -13.87 3.65 13.07
CA LYS A 86 -13.15 2.37 13.05
C LYS A 86 -14.11 1.19 12.89
N LYS A 87 -15.22 1.16 13.65
CA LYS A 87 -16.27 0.14 13.49
C LYS A 87 -16.91 0.18 12.09
N CYS A 88 -17.25 1.37 11.58
CA CYS A 88 -17.80 1.53 10.21
C CYS A 88 -16.84 0.98 9.14
N PHE A 89 -15.54 1.27 9.24
CA PHE A 89 -14.53 0.77 8.30
C PHE A 89 -14.35 -0.75 8.39
N VAL A 90 -14.21 -1.31 9.59
CA VAL A 90 -14.10 -2.77 9.79
C VAL A 90 -15.35 -3.49 9.26
N LYS A 91 -16.54 -2.98 9.56
CA LYS A 91 -17.82 -3.54 9.07
C LYS A 91 -17.92 -3.46 7.54
N ALA A 92 -17.58 -2.31 6.93
CA ALA A 92 -17.60 -2.16 5.47
C ALA A 92 -16.65 -3.13 4.75
N PHE A 93 -15.47 -3.39 5.32
CA PHE A 93 -14.51 -4.35 4.78
C PHE A 93 -15.02 -5.79 4.95
N LYS A 94 -15.55 -6.16 6.12
CA LYS A 94 -16.17 -7.48 6.35
C LYS A 94 -17.36 -7.73 5.41
N GLU A 95 -18.20 -6.72 5.17
CA GLU A 95 -19.31 -6.77 4.22
C GLU A 95 -18.87 -6.81 2.75
N MET A 96 -17.72 -6.23 2.41
CA MET A 96 -17.12 -6.29 1.07
C MET A 96 -16.53 -7.68 0.77
N ASP A 97 -15.74 -8.22 1.71
CA ASP A 97 -15.16 -9.55 1.58
C ASP A 97 -16.26 -10.63 1.51
N ARG A 98 -17.35 -10.48 2.28
CA ARG A 98 -18.52 -11.35 2.20
C ARG A 98 -19.27 -11.23 0.86
N GLU A 99 -19.28 -10.07 0.21
CA GLU A 99 -19.87 -9.90 -1.11
C GLU A 99 -19.04 -10.63 -2.18
N LEU A 100 -17.71 -10.45 -2.16
CA LEU A 100 -16.78 -11.17 -3.02
C LEU A 100 -16.84 -12.71 -2.86
N TYR A 101 -17.15 -13.21 -1.66
CA TYR A 101 -17.34 -14.64 -1.43
C TYR A 101 -18.61 -15.20 -2.10
N LEU A 102 -19.64 -14.37 -2.27
CA LEU A 102 -20.94 -14.75 -2.82
C LEU A 102 -21.08 -14.42 -4.32
N ASP A 103 -20.27 -13.51 -4.85
CA ASP A 103 -20.27 -13.13 -6.28
C ASP A 103 -19.58 -14.19 -7.15
N SER A 104 -20.37 -15.12 -7.68
CA SER A 104 -19.89 -16.15 -8.62
C SER A 104 -19.42 -15.61 -9.99
N THR A 105 -19.54 -14.30 -10.27
CA THR A 105 -19.02 -13.69 -11.51
C THR A 105 -17.54 -13.28 -11.42
N VAL A 106 -17.00 -13.21 -10.19
CA VAL A 106 -15.61 -12.87 -9.90
C VAL A 106 -14.99 -14.00 -9.06
N ASP A 107 -14.23 -14.90 -9.71
CA ASP A 107 -13.44 -15.92 -9.00
C ASP A 107 -12.36 -15.27 -8.12
N SER A 108 -12.75 -15.13 -6.86
CA SER A 108 -11.98 -14.57 -5.75
C SER A 108 -11.41 -15.68 -4.85
N PHE A 109 -11.46 -16.95 -5.28
CA PHE A 109 -10.95 -18.05 -4.46
C PHE A 109 -9.42 -18.06 -4.41
N CYS A 110 -8.77 -17.83 -5.55
CA CYS A 110 -7.31 -17.64 -5.70
C CYS A 110 -6.95 -16.28 -6.32
N SER A 111 -7.86 -15.31 -6.22
CA SER A 111 -7.64 -13.92 -6.62
C SER A 111 -8.01 -13.01 -5.46
N GLY A 112 -7.27 -11.93 -5.28
CA GLY A 112 -7.51 -10.99 -4.19
C GLY A 112 -7.21 -9.55 -4.55
N SER A 113 -7.36 -8.68 -3.55
CA SER A 113 -6.98 -7.29 -3.67
C SER A 113 -6.53 -6.67 -2.34
N THR A 114 -5.52 -5.80 -2.40
CA THR A 114 -5.20 -4.88 -1.31
C THR A 114 -6.22 -3.74 -1.24
N ALA A 115 -6.22 -3.01 -0.13
CA ALA A 115 -6.89 -1.73 -0.03
C ALA A 115 -6.16 -0.82 0.95
N VAL A 116 -5.55 0.25 0.45
CA VAL A 116 -5.20 1.41 1.28
C VAL A 116 -6.17 2.54 0.97
N THR A 117 -6.86 3.04 1.98
CA THR A 117 -7.94 4.02 1.82
C THR A 117 -7.79 5.16 2.83
N VAL A 118 -8.22 6.36 2.43
CA VAL A 118 -8.24 7.57 3.24
C VAL A 118 -9.59 8.26 3.08
N LEU A 119 -10.24 8.56 4.19
CA LEU A 119 -11.36 9.50 4.27
C LEU A 119 -10.87 10.78 4.95
N LYS A 120 -10.93 11.91 4.25
CA LYS A 120 -10.83 13.27 4.82
C LYS A 120 -12.24 13.78 5.11
N LYS A 121 -12.49 14.24 6.33
CA LYS A 121 -13.68 15.02 6.73
C LYS A 121 -13.21 16.24 7.53
N GLY A 122 -13.22 17.44 6.93
CA GLY A 122 -12.55 18.59 7.54
C GLY A 122 -11.05 18.30 7.73
N GLU A 123 -10.50 18.59 8.91
CA GLU A 123 -9.11 18.26 9.24
C GLU A 123 -8.90 16.80 9.73
N HIS A 124 -9.95 15.99 9.80
CA HIS A 124 -9.86 14.60 10.23
C HIS A 124 -9.49 13.68 9.06
N LEU A 125 -8.42 12.89 9.22
CA LEU A 125 -8.09 11.75 8.36
C LEU A 125 -8.35 10.43 9.08
N ILE A 126 -9.16 9.58 8.45
CA ILE A 126 -9.31 8.17 8.80
C ILE A 126 -8.61 7.36 7.72
N ILE A 127 -7.66 6.52 8.11
CA ILE A 127 -6.84 5.71 7.20
C ILE A 127 -7.10 4.23 7.51
N ALA A 128 -7.46 3.43 6.50
CA ALA A 128 -7.60 1.99 6.65
C ALA A 128 -6.70 1.27 5.66
N ASN A 129 -5.86 0.36 6.16
CA ASN A 129 -4.94 -0.45 5.37
C ASN A 129 -5.25 -1.95 5.45
N LEU A 130 -5.20 -2.60 4.29
CA LEU A 130 -5.35 -4.02 4.07
C LEU A 130 -4.32 -4.46 3.02
N GLY A 131 -3.25 -5.10 3.46
CA GLY A 131 -2.11 -5.49 2.63
C GLY A 131 -0.91 -4.55 2.74
N ASP A 132 -0.11 -4.48 1.69
CA ASP A 132 1.19 -3.79 1.63
C ASP A 132 1.22 -2.55 0.72
N SER A 133 0.08 -2.19 0.13
CA SER A 133 -0.12 -0.83 -0.38
C SER A 133 -0.03 0.16 0.79
N ARG A 134 0.55 1.35 0.55
CA ARG A 134 0.99 2.24 1.63
C ARG A 134 0.49 3.68 1.44
N ALA A 135 0.16 4.32 2.56
CA ALA A 135 -0.10 5.76 2.65
C ALA A 135 1.06 6.49 3.35
N VAL A 136 1.55 7.57 2.73
CA VAL A 136 2.63 8.42 3.25
C VAL A 136 2.22 9.89 3.18
N LEU A 137 2.23 10.53 4.34
CA LEU A 137 2.00 11.96 4.51
C LEU A 137 3.27 12.76 4.20
N CYS A 138 3.10 13.89 3.53
CA CYS A 138 4.08 14.96 3.42
C CYS A 138 3.76 16.05 4.45
N THR A 139 4.70 16.31 5.35
CA THR A 139 4.59 17.38 6.33
C THR A 139 5.87 18.23 6.38
N ARG A 140 5.83 19.39 7.03
CA ARG A 140 6.98 20.28 7.21
C ARG A 140 7.53 20.15 8.62
N ASN A 141 8.82 19.85 8.74
CA ASN A 141 9.49 19.91 10.03
C ASN A 141 9.74 21.37 10.47
N GLN A 142 10.22 21.56 11.70
CA GLN A 142 10.58 22.88 12.28
C GLN A 142 11.56 23.70 11.42
N LYS A 143 12.35 23.06 10.54
CA LYS A 143 13.28 23.71 9.60
C LYS A 143 12.62 24.04 8.25
N ASN A 144 11.29 23.96 8.16
CA ASN A 144 10.47 24.14 6.96
C ASN A 144 10.83 23.17 5.81
N GLN A 145 11.42 22.01 6.13
CA GLN A 145 11.79 20.98 5.15
C GLN A 145 10.66 19.95 5.04
N LEU A 146 10.36 19.52 3.81
CA LEU A 146 9.40 18.45 3.55
C LEU A 146 9.97 17.11 4.05
N VAL A 147 9.24 16.45 4.94
CA VAL A 147 9.58 15.13 5.49
C VAL A 147 8.41 14.15 5.29
N PRO A 148 8.68 12.87 4.98
CA PRO A 148 7.67 11.84 4.94
C PRO A 148 7.31 11.36 6.35
N VAL A 149 6.02 11.17 6.60
CA VAL A 149 5.50 10.39 7.74
C VAL A 149 4.68 9.24 7.16
N GLN A 150 5.10 8.00 7.43
CA GLN A 150 4.38 6.82 6.97
C GLN A 150 3.15 6.59 7.87
N LEU A 151 1.95 6.57 7.27
CA LEU A 151 0.68 6.48 8.00
C LEU A 151 0.21 5.02 8.20
N THR A 152 0.75 4.10 7.40
CA THR A 152 0.34 2.68 7.38
C THR A 152 1.57 1.78 7.44
N VAL A 153 1.51 0.72 8.22
CA VAL A 153 2.48 -0.38 8.16
C VAL A 153 2.03 -1.35 7.07
N ASP A 154 2.95 -1.73 6.19
CA ASP A 154 2.73 -2.74 5.16
C ASP A 154 2.52 -4.10 5.83
N LEU A 155 1.35 -4.72 5.65
CA LEU A 155 0.94 -5.91 6.39
C LEU A 155 1.57 -7.17 5.76
N LYS A 156 2.86 -7.37 6.01
CA LYS A 156 3.66 -8.51 5.54
C LYS A 156 3.54 -9.70 6.51
N PRO A 157 3.59 -10.97 6.02
CA PRO A 157 3.36 -12.17 6.84
C PRO A 157 4.31 -12.37 8.03
N ASN A 158 5.50 -11.75 8.01
CA ASN A 158 6.53 -11.89 9.04
C ASN A 158 6.47 -10.83 10.16
N LEU A 159 5.52 -9.89 10.13
CA LEU A 159 5.28 -9.01 11.27
C LEU A 159 4.82 -9.86 12.48
N PRO A 160 5.30 -9.61 13.72
CA PRO A 160 5.08 -10.53 14.85
C PRO A 160 3.62 -10.98 15.04
N GLY A 161 2.67 -10.06 15.21
CA GLY A 161 1.26 -10.39 15.40
C GLY A 161 0.57 -10.96 14.15
N GLU A 162 1.02 -10.59 12.95
CA GLU A 162 0.50 -11.20 11.70
C GLU A 162 0.97 -12.65 11.59
N ALA A 163 2.24 -12.92 11.92
CA ALA A 163 2.84 -14.25 11.90
C ALA A 163 2.29 -15.15 13.02
N GLU A 164 1.94 -14.57 14.16
CA GLU A 164 1.23 -15.26 15.25
C GLU A 164 -0.16 -15.69 14.81
N ARG A 165 -0.98 -14.77 14.26
CA ARG A 165 -2.29 -15.09 13.69
C ARG A 165 -2.21 -16.15 12.58
N ILE A 166 -1.24 -16.05 11.67
CA ILE A 166 -1.10 -17.04 10.59
C ILE A 166 -0.83 -18.44 11.18
N ARG A 167 0.05 -18.54 12.19
CA ARG A 167 0.35 -19.83 12.84
C ARG A 167 -0.80 -20.38 13.70
N SER A 168 -1.58 -19.53 14.38
CA SER A 168 -2.73 -20.01 15.16
C SER A 168 -3.84 -20.59 14.28
N TYR A 169 -3.94 -20.15 13.02
CA TYR A 169 -4.79 -20.73 11.98
C TYR A 169 -4.10 -21.85 11.16
N ASN A 170 -3.04 -22.47 11.68
CA ASN A 170 -2.28 -23.54 11.01
C ASN A 170 -1.69 -23.16 9.63
N GLY A 171 -1.57 -21.86 9.33
CA GLY A 171 -0.83 -21.35 8.19
C GLY A 171 0.68 -21.29 8.47
N ARG A 172 1.48 -21.25 7.40
CA ARG A 172 2.95 -21.13 7.50
C ARG A 172 3.44 -19.78 7.01
N VAL A 173 4.53 -19.29 7.63
CA VAL A 173 5.21 -18.04 7.27
C VAL A 173 6.68 -18.34 7.03
N PHE A 174 7.13 -18.22 5.78
CA PHE A 174 8.53 -18.28 5.40
C PHE A 174 8.77 -17.63 4.03
N ALA A 175 10.01 -17.23 3.78
CA ALA A 175 10.51 -16.84 2.47
C ALA A 175 11.14 -18.04 1.77
N ARG A 176 11.05 -18.11 0.43
CA ARG A 176 11.68 -19.19 -0.35
C ARG A 176 13.17 -18.92 -0.57
N GLU A 177 13.96 -19.97 -0.84
CA GLU A 177 15.39 -19.84 -1.15
C GLU A 177 15.67 -18.95 -2.37
N GLU A 178 14.77 -18.92 -3.36
CA GLU A 178 14.91 -18.04 -4.53
C GLU A 178 14.54 -16.56 -4.25
N GLU A 179 13.82 -16.28 -3.16
CA GLU A 179 13.32 -14.96 -2.77
C GLU A 179 13.42 -14.75 -1.23
N PRO A 180 14.63 -14.79 -0.64
CA PRO A 180 14.81 -14.87 0.82
C PRO A 180 14.30 -13.65 1.60
N ASP A 181 14.15 -12.51 0.92
CA ASP A 181 13.62 -11.27 1.49
C ASP A 181 12.07 -11.17 1.42
N VAL A 182 11.40 -12.09 0.72
CA VAL A 182 9.94 -12.05 0.47
C VAL A 182 9.24 -13.15 1.27
N TYR A 183 8.88 -12.82 2.51
CA TYR A 183 8.06 -13.68 3.35
C TYR A 183 6.64 -13.81 2.79
N ARG A 184 6.16 -15.04 2.69
CA ARG A 184 4.83 -15.36 2.18
C ARG A 184 4.01 -16.15 3.21
N LEU A 185 2.69 -15.97 3.17
CA LEU A 185 1.69 -16.81 3.83
C LEU A 185 1.43 -18.01 2.93
N TRP A 186 1.50 -19.21 3.50
CA TRP A 186 1.27 -20.49 2.82
C TRP A 186 0.23 -21.35 3.55
N MET A 187 -0.40 -22.27 2.83
CA MET A 187 -1.25 -23.32 3.44
C MET A 187 -0.42 -24.27 4.32
N ALA A 188 -1.10 -25.01 5.20
CA ALA A 188 -0.50 -25.93 6.17
C ALA A 188 0.50 -26.91 5.53
N ASP A 189 0.06 -27.65 4.50
CA ASP A 189 0.82 -28.76 3.89
C ASP A 189 1.28 -28.48 2.44
N GLU A 190 0.93 -27.31 1.88
CA GLU A 190 1.22 -26.96 0.48
C GLU A 190 1.96 -25.63 0.35
N ASP A 191 3.05 -25.62 -0.43
CA ASP A 191 3.81 -24.40 -0.80
C ASP A 191 3.17 -23.64 -1.97
N CYS A 192 1.83 -23.66 -2.05
CA CYS A 192 1.02 -22.86 -2.95
C CYS A 192 -0.43 -22.71 -2.42
N PRO A 193 -1.14 -21.63 -2.76
CA PRO A 193 -0.58 -20.35 -3.22
C PRO A 193 0.24 -19.68 -2.11
N GLY A 194 1.17 -18.81 -2.49
CA GLY A 194 2.05 -18.08 -1.57
C GLY A 194 1.83 -16.58 -1.66
N LEU A 195 1.17 -15.99 -0.66
CA LEU A 195 0.77 -14.58 -0.68
C LEU A 195 1.78 -13.69 0.07
N ALA A 196 2.24 -12.60 -0.54
CA ALA A 196 3.27 -11.71 0.02
C ALA A 196 2.75 -10.72 1.09
N MET A 197 1.46 -10.80 1.44
CA MET A 197 0.81 -10.04 2.50
C MET A 197 -0.05 -10.94 3.40
N SER A 198 -0.32 -10.47 4.62
CA SER A 198 -1.10 -11.18 5.65
C SER A 198 -2.57 -10.78 5.72
N ARG A 199 -2.96 -9.70 5.02
CA ARG A 199 -4.35 -9.22 4.94
C ARG A 199 -4.71 -8.80 3.50
N ALA A 200 -5.85 -9.28 3.00
CA ALA A 200 -6.35 -8.97 1.66
C ALA A 200 -7.87 -9.25 1.55
N PHE A 201 -8.52 -8.61 0.58
CA PHE A 201 -9.83 -9.02 0.08
C PHE A 201 -9.68 -10.24 -0.82
N GLY A 202 -10.66 -11.15 -0.81
CA GLY A 202 -10.59 -12.37 -1.61
C GLY A 202 -9.53 -13.35 -1.10
N ASP A 203 -8.92 -14.11 -2.01
CA ASP A 203 -8.06 -15.27 -1.73
C ASP A 203 -8.68 -16.22 -0.68
N PHE A 204 -9.93 -16.63 -0.92
CA PHE A 204 -10.68 -17.49 0.01
C PHE A 204 -9.99 -18.83 0.31
N CYS A 205 -9.08 -19.30 -0.56
CA CYS A 205 -8.20 -20.43 -0.27
C CYS A 205 -7.27 -20.24 0.95
N LEU A 206 -6.92 -18.99 1.32
CA LEU A 206 -5.96 -18.67 2.39
C LEU A 206 -6.62 -18.16 3.69
N LYS A 207 -7.93 -17.84 3.69
CA LYS A 207 -8.62 -17.31 4.89
C LYS A 207 -8.55 -18.26 6.08
N ASN A 208 -8.71 -19.56 5.83
CA ASN A 208 -8.60 -20.61 6.86
C ASN A 208 -7.17 -20.81 7.39
N PHE A 209 -6.18 -20.14 6.81
CA PHE A 209 -4.76 -20.17 7.18
C PHE A 209 -4.27 -18.79 7.70
N GLY A 210 -5.19 -17.96 8.19
CA GLY A 210 -4.89 -16.70 8.88
C GLY A 210 -4.82 -15.44 8.01
N LEU A 211 -5.19 -15.53 6.72
CA LEU A 211 -5.40 -14.36 5.88
C LEU A 211 -6.65 -13.59 6.35
N SER A 212 -6.48 -12.34 6.78
CA SER A 212 -7.58 -11.52 7.30
C SER A 212 -8.08 -10.50 6.26
N SER A 213 -9.40 -10.22 6.28
CA SER A 213 -10.01 -9.06 5.59
C SER A 213 -10.28 -7.87 6.52
N THR A 214 -9.93 -7.99 7.80
CA THR A 214 -10.07 -6.90 8.79
C THR A 214 -8.92 -5.90 8.64
N PRO A 215 -9.19 -4.63 8.26
CA PRO A 215 -8.14 -3.63 8.04
C PRO A 215 -7.55 -3.12 9.36
N LYS A 216 -6.27 -2.73 9.35
CA LYS A 216 -5.72 -1.87 10.40
C LYS A 216 -6.18 -0.43 10.11
N VAL A 217 -6.99 0.14 11.02
CA VAL A 217 -7.57 1.49 10.91
C VAL A 217 -6.88 2.43 11.91
N SER A 218 -6.38 3.56 11.41
CA SER A 218 -5.77 4.63 12.20
C SER A 218 -6.45 5.97 11.93
N TYR A 219 -6.26 6.92 12.86
CA TYR A 219 -6.76 8.29 12.77
C TYR A 219 -5.61 9.28 12.94
N ARG A 220 -5.72 10.40 12.23
CA ARG A 220 -4.86 11.57 12.38
C ARG A 220 -5.68 12.84 12.18
N GLU A 221 -5.47 13.82 13.04
CA GLU A 221 -5.86 15.21 12.78
C GLU A 221 -4.76 15.90 11.96
N LEU A 222 -5.15 16.62 10.91
CA LEU A 222 -4.25 17.38 10.06
C LEU A 222 -3.71 18.60 10.79
N ALA A 223 -2.42 18.85 10.63
CA ALA A 223 -1.76 20.05 11.12
C ALA A 223 -1.48 21.05 9.98
N GLU A 224 -1.26 22.33 10.30
CA GLU A 224 -1.01 23.36 9.27
C GLU A 224 0.25 23.07 8.43
N GLU A 225 1.21 22.33 8.96
CA GLU A 225 2.41 21.85 8.27
C GLU A 225 2.15 20.74 7.24
N ASP A 226 1.00 20.06 7.29
CA ASP A 226 0.65 18.94 6.42
C ASP A 226 0.29 19.45 5.00
N GLU A 227 0.99 18.94 3.99
CA GLU A 227 0.89 19.45 2.60
C GLU A 227 0.02 18.57 1.72
N PHE A 228 0.24 17.25 1.78
CA PHE A 228 -0.46 16.24 0.98
C PHE A 228 -0.21 14.82 1.51
N VAL A 229 -1.12 13.90 1.24
CA VAL A 229 -0.91 12.45 1.42
C VAL A 229 -0.80 11.76 0.06
N VAL A 230 0.09 10.76 -0.02
CA VAL A 230 0.26 9.87 -1.18
C VAL A 230 -0.19 8.46 -0.78
N LEU A 231 -1.13 7.89 -1.54
CA LEU A 231 -1.50 6.48 -1.48
C LEU A 231 -0.95 5.82 -2.74
N ALA A 232 -0.31 4.65 -2.65
CA ALA A 232 0.15 3.92 -3.84
C ALA A 232 0.29 2.40 -3.59
N THR A 233 0.37 1.64 -4.69
CA THR A 233 0.68 0.20 -4.72
C THR A 233 2.15 -0.10 -4.42
N ASP A 234 2.48 -1.35 -4.10
CA ASP A 234 3.87 -1.82 -3.89
C ASP A 234 4.74 -1.58 -5.15
N GLY A 235 4.16 -1.65 -6.35
CA GLY A 235 4.78 -1.23 -7.61
C GLY A 235 5.36 0.20 -7.62
N VAL A 236 4.99 1.07 -6.68
CA VAL A 236 5.68 2.34 -6.40
C VAL A 236 6.71 2.20 -5.27
N TRP A 237 6.36 1.55 -4.16
CA TRP A 237 7.16 1.51 -2.93
C TRP A 237 8.37 0.57 -2.98
N ASP A 238 8.29 -0.50 -3.77
CA ASP A 238 9.39 -1.45 -4.02
C ASP A 238 10.60 -0.79 -4.70
N VAL A 239 10.38 0.33 -5.39
CA VAL A 239 11.38 0.96 -6.27
C VAL A 239 11.68 2.43 -5.94
N LEU A 240 10.90 3.05 -5.04
CA LEU A 240 11.07 4.42 -4.58
C LEU A 240 10.85 4.51 -3.07
N SER A 241 11.83 5.04 -2.35
CA SER A 241 11.70 5.29 -0.91
C SER A 241 10.66 6.39 -0.62
N ASN A 242 10.09 6.39 0.59
CA ASN A 242 9.15 7.43 1.06
C ASN A 242 9.69 8.85 0.81
N LYS A 243 10.99 9.08 1.06
CA LYS A 243 11.66 10.39 0.84
C LYS A 243 11.70 10.78 -0.65
N GLU A 244 11.92 9.82 -1.55
CA GLU A 244 11.91 10.06 -2.99
C GLU A 244 10.50 10.32 -3.50
N VAL A 245 9.51 9.55 -3.06
CA VAL A 245 8.10 9.75 -3.44
C VAL A 245 7.63 11.16 -3.09
N ILE A 246 7.85 11.61 -1.85
CA ILE A 246 7.51 12.97 -1.42
C ILE A 246 8.25 14.02 -2.26
N LYS A 247 9.56 13.85 -2.51
CA LYS A 247 10.36 14.76 -3.35
C LYS A 247 9.86 14.82 -4.80
N ILE A 248 9.44 13.69 -5.37
CA ILE A 248 8.89 13.62 -6.73
C ILE A 248 7.55 14.34 -6.81
N VAL A 249 6.62 14.06 -5.88
CA VAL A 249 5.30 14.70 -5.84
C VAL A 249 5.41 16.20 -5.61
N ALA A 250 6.26 16.65 -4.69
CA ALA A 250 6.54 18.07 -4.45
C ALA A 250 7.21 18.78 -5.64
N SER A 251 7.97 18.06 -6.47
CA SER A 251 8.60 18.61 -7.69
C SER A 251 7.64 18.78 -8.88
N ALA A 252 6.38 18.35 -8.76
CA ALA A 252 5.41 18.43 -9.84
C ALA A 252 4.95 19.87 -10.07
N GLY A 253 5.28 20.44 -11.24
CA GLY A 253 4.90 21.83 -11.60
C GLY A 253 3.39 22.11 -11.67
N LYS A 254 2.53 21.08 -11.59
CA LYS A 254 1.09 21.17 -11.36
C LYS A 254 0.65 19.98 -10.51
N ARG A 255 -0.20 20.19 -9.50
CA ARG A 255 -0.73 19.13 -8.61
C ARG A 255 -1.42 18.00 -9.38
N SER A 256 -2.22 18.33 -10.40
CA SER A 256 -2.88 17.37 -11.29
C SER A 256 -1.92 16.47 -12.10
N MET A 257 -0.63 16.81 -12.15
CA MET A 257 0.40 16.02 -12.82
C MET A 257 1.24 15.18 -11.85
N ALA A 258 1.05 15.31 -10.53
CA ALA A 258 1.94 14.72 -9.54
C ALA A 258 1.90 13.19 -9.55
N ALA A 259 0.71 12.58 -9.50
CA ALA A 259 0.56 11.13 -9.59
C ALA A 259 1.14 10.55 -10.90
N LYS A 260 0.88 11.20 -12.05
CA LYS A 260 1.46 10.80 -13.35
C LYS A 260 2.98 10.93 -13.38
N LEU A 261 3.54 11.94 -12.71
CA LEU A 261 4.99 12.11 -12.58
C LEU A 261 5.58 10.99 -11.70
N LEU A 262 4.94 10.68 -10.58
CA LEU A 262 5.33 9.62 -9.65
C LEU A 262 5.34 8.24 -10.32
N VAL A 263 4.22 7.82 -10.91
CA VAL A 263 4.11 6.55 -11.65
C VAL A 263 5.19 6.45 -12.74
N ARG A 264 5.38 7.52 -13.54
CA ARG A 264 6.44 7.55 -14.56
C ARG A 264 7.87 7.44 -13.99
N ARG A 265 8.11 7.84 -12.73
CA ARG A 265 9.40 7.64 -12.06
C ARG A 265 9.52 6.19 -11.56
N ALA A 266 8.48 5.62 -10.96
CA ALA A 266 8.45 4.21 -10.54
C ALA A 266 8.69 3.28 -11.74
N SER A 267 7.95 3.41 -12.84
CA SER A 267 8.14 2.59 -14.05
C SER A 267 9.50 2.78 -14.75
N ARG A 268 10.28 3.81 -14.38
CA ARG A 268 11.68 3.99 -14.81
C ARG A 268 12.66 3.35 -13.82
N ALA A 269 12.37 3.43 -12.52
CA ALA A 269 13.14 2.77 -11.47
C ALA A 269 13.10 1.24 -11.63
N TRP A 270 11.93 0.64 -11.89
CA TRP A 270 11.79 -0.78 -12.27
C TRP A 270 12.75 -1.19 -13.38
N LYS A 271 12.79 -0.44 -14.50
CA LYS A 271 13.66 -0.76 -15.65
C LYS A 271 15.16 -0.68 -15.35
N PHE A 272 15.56 0.05 -14.31
CA PHE A 272 16.97 0.23 -13.94
C PHE A 272 17.39 -0.74 -12.82
N GLN A 273 16.57 -0.90 -11.78
CA GLN A 273 16.85 -1.77 -10.63
C GLN A 273 16.45 -3.24 -10.88
N HIS A 274 15.64 -3.54 -11.92
CA HIS A 274 15.07 -4.85 -12.25
C HIS A 274 15.05 -5.09 -13.78
N PRO A 275 16.17 -4.94 -14.51
CA PRO A 275 16.17 -4.94 -15.98
C PRO A 275 15.64 -6.24 -16.63
N THR A 276 15.63 -7.35 -15.88
CA THR A 276 15.15 -8.68 -16.32
C THR A 276 13.76 -9.03 -15.79
N ALA A 277 13.20 -8.29 -14.83
CA ALA A 277 11.88 -8.57 -14.28
C ALA A 277 10.78 -7.85 -15.07
N LYS A 278 9.57 -8.40 -15.04
CA LYS A 278 8.38 -7.62 -15.41
C LYS A 278 8.21 -6.52 -14.35
N ALA A 279 8.04 -5.27 -14.78
CA ALA A 279 7.66 -4.19 -13.88
C ALA A 279 6.23 -4.42 -13.36
N ASP A 280 6.02 -4.13 -12.07
CA ASP A 280 4.69 -4.27 -11.46
C ASP A 280 3.75 -3.11 -11.79
N ASP A 281 2.45 -3.31 -11.54
CA ASP A 281 1.42 -2.33 -11.84
C ASP A 281 1.48 -1.15 -10.84
N CYS A 282 1.72 0.04 -11.38
CA CYS A 282 2.01 1.25 -10.60
C CYS A 282 0.78 2.17 -10.53
N ALA A 283 0.01 2.12 -9.44
CA ALA A 283 -1.09 3.06 -9.18
C ALA A 283 -0.78 3.99 -8.00
N ALA A 284 -1.18 5.26 -8.11
CA ALA A 284 -0.96 6.25 -7.06
C ALA A 284 -1.99 7.39 -7.08
N ILE A 285 -2.35 7.87 -5.88
CA ILE A 285 -3.17 9.06 -5.64
C ILE A 285 -2.34 10.07 -4.83
N CYS A 286 -2.44 11.37 -5.16
CA CYS A 286 -1.83 12.46 -4.39
C CYS A 286 -2.93 13.45 -3.98
N LEU A 287 -3.35 13.40 -2.71
CA LEU A 287 -4.37 14.27 -2.14
C LEU A 287 -3.70 15.45 -1.46
N PHE A 288 -3.85 16.66 -2.01
CA PHE A 288 -3.29 17.90 -1.46
C PHE A 288 -4.33 18.61 -0.61
N PHE A 289 -4.00 18.97 0.63
CA PHE A 289 -4.94 19.58 1.58
C PHE A 289 -5.12 21.08 1.32
N LYS A 290 -4.02 21.81 1.13
CA LYS A 290 -4.02 23.27 0.96
C LYS A 290 -4.51 23.67 -0.43
N SER A 291 -5.60 24.46 -0.52
CA SER A 291 -6.03 25.06 -1.81
C SER A 291 -4.90 25.86 -2.46
N SER A 292 -4.87 25.92 -3.80
CA SER A 292 -3.82 26.65 -4.55
C SER A 292 -3.90 28.18 -4.44
N SER A 293 -4.92 28.70 -3.74
CA SER A 293 -5.13 30.14 -3.50
C SER A 293 -4.24 30.74 -2.41
N SER A 294 -3.67 29.93 -1.49
CA SER A 294 -2.84 30.42 -0.38
C SER A 294 -1.33 30.45 -0.65
N VAL A 295 -0.90 30.21 -1.90
CA VAL A 295 0.49 30.47 -2.31
C VAL A 295 0.70 31.98 -2.42
N VAL A 296 0.99 32.63 -1.30
CA VAL A 296 1.56 33.97 -1.27
C VAL A 296 2.80 33.95 -2.15
N ARG A 297 2.83 34.82 -3.16
CA ARG A 297 3.94 34.95 -4.11
C ARG A 297 5.14 35.62 -3.44
N ASN A 298 5.81 34.90 -2.55
CA ASN A 298 7.13 35.29 -2.06
C ASN A 298 8.09 35.27 -3.25
N SER A 299 8.48 36.47 -3.66
CA SER A 299 9.10 36.73 -4.96
C SER A 299 10.50 36.16 -5.03
N TRP A 300 10.72 35.18 -5.91
CA TRP A 300 12.07 34.90 -6.41
C TRP A 300 12.52 36.12 -7.23
N PRO A 301 13.69 36.73 -6.98
CA PRO A 301 14.17 37.85 -7.78
C PRO A 301 14.36 37.42 -9.24
N LYS A 302 13.62 38.07 -10.14
CA LYS A 302 13.79 37.88 -11.59
C LYS A 302 15.15 38.46 -12.00
N MET A 303 16.12 37.60 -12.29
CA MET A 303 17.28 38.04 -13.07
C MET A 303 16.85 38.30 -14.51
N THR A 304 16.81 39.57 -14.88
CA THR A 304 16.47 40.03 -16.23
C THR A 304 17.64 39.77 -17.17
N LEU A 305 17.62 38.64 -17.88
CA LEU A 305 18.60 38.38 -18.93
C LEU A 305 18.34 39.33 -20.11
N ARG A 306 19.14 40.40 -20.22
CA ARG A 306 19.09 41.30 -21.38
C ARG A 306 19.63 40.58 -22.61
N ARG A 307 18.84 40.59 -23.67
CA ARG A 307 19.22 40.16 -25.02
C ARG A 307 20.17 41.21 -25.62
N THR A 308 21.32 40.77 -26.10
CA THR A 308 22.13 41.50 -27.08
C THR A 308 22.65 40.50 -28.10
N ASP A 309 22.20 40.64 -29.34
CA ASP A 309 22.72 39.87 -30.47
C ASP A 309 24.13 40.36 -30.85
N ILE A 310 25.01 39.46 -31.30
CA ILE A 310 26.08 39.76 -32.26
C ILE A 310 26.57 38.46 -32.96
N VAL A 311 26.91 38.65 -34.21
CA VAL A 311 27.17 37.71 -35.31
C VAL A 311 28.35 36.73 -35.12
N SER A 312 28.06 35.44 -35.37
CA SER A 312 28.84 34.42 -36.11
C SER A 312 30.35 34.61 -36.40
N GLN A 313 31.19 33.59 -36.11
CA GLN A 313 32.19 33.06 -37.07
C GLN A 313 32.82 31.67 -36.72
N LYS A 314 32.82 30.78 -37.72
CA LYS A 314 33.80 29.72 -38.12
C LYS A 314 34.55 28.81 -37.11
N LYS A 315 34.11 27.55 -37.05
CA LYS A 315 34.80 26.29 -37.49
C LYS A 315 36.33 26.10 -37.27
N LEU A 316 36.74 25.10 -36.46
CA LEU A 316 37.93 24.21 -36.56
C LEU A 316 37.78 23.07 -35.51
N LYS A 317 37.62 21.79 -35.89
CA LYS A 317 38.59 20.66 -35.98
C LYS A 317 39.08 20.05 -34.63
N ALA A 318 39.45 18.78 -34.65
CA ALA A 318 39.37 17.84 -33.51
C ALA A 318 40.73 17.31 -32.97
N ALA A 319 40.71 16.84 -31.71
CA ALA A 319 41.49 15.74 -31.08
C ALA A 319 43.05 15.82 -31.11
N PRO A 320 43.83 15.12 -30.23
CA PRO A 320 43.46 13.96 -29.39
C PRO A 320 43.94 13.98 -27.91
N ALA A 321 43.78 12.84 -27.23
CA ALA A 321 44.10 12.60 -25.81
C ALA A 321 45.60 12.38 -25.51
N ARG A 322 45.98 12.45 -24.21
CA ARG A 322 47.21 11.85 -23.63
C ARG A 322 47.03 11.44 -22.15
N HIS A 323 47.70 10.37 -21.76
CA HIS A 323 47.76 9.84 -20.39
C HIS A 323 48.84 10.53 -19.54
N ALA A 324 48.55 10.67 -18.24
CA ALA A 324 49.44 10.44 -17.09
C ALA A 324 48.53 10.44 -15.83
N GLY A 325 48.71 9.63 -14.79
CA GLY A 325 49.84 8.76 -14.47
C GLY A 325 50.68 9.36 -13.35
N HIS A 326 50.18 9.35 -12.11
CA HIS A 326 51.06 9.44 -10.93
C HIS A 326 50.49 8.66 -9.74
N GLU A 327 51.24 7.64 -9.36
CA GLU A 327 51.11 6.89 -8.13
C GLU A 327 52.11 7.48 -7.12
N THR A 328 51.74 7.61 -5.85
CA THR A 328 52.69 7.89 -4.75
C THR A 328 52.13 7.39 -3.42
N THR A 329 53.03 6.97 -2.53
CA THR A 329 52.76 6.04 -1.43
C THR A 329 52.83 6.68 -0.03
N LYS A 330 52.37 5.92 0.98
CA LYS A 330 52.50 6.11 2.45
C LYS A 330 51.49 7.13 3.03
N THR A 331 50.97 7.00 4.27
CA THR A 331 51.43 6.20 5.43
C THR A 331 50.25 5.83 6.36
N LYS A 332 50.34 4.73 7.12
CA LYS A 332 49.47 4.47 8.29
C LYS A 332 49.83 5.41 9.47
N PRO A 333 48.88 5.63 10.39
CA PRO A 333 49.12 5.22 11.77
C PRO A 333 47.93 4.50 12.44
N GLN A 334 48.24 3.67 13.45
CA GLN A 334 47.32 3.28 14.55
C GLN A 334 47.30 4.47 15.56
N THR A 335 46.38 4.72 16.48
CA THR A 335 45.38 3.91 17.22
C THR A 335 44.14 4.85 17.47
N THR A 336 43.16 4.71 18.37
CA THR A 336 42.97 3.87 19.58
C THR A 336 41.50 3.35 19.65
N ALA A 337 40.87 3.31 20.83
CA ALA A 337 39.46 2.98 21.04
C ALA A 337 38.70 4.15 21.69
N GLU A 338 37.37 4.18 21.51
CA GLU A 338 36.39 4.35 22.60
C GLU A 338 34.98 3.98 22.08
N ALA A 339 34.11 3.50 22.95
CA ALA A 339 32.81 2.92 22.58
C ALA A 339 31.65 3.75 23.14
N SER A 340 30.64 4.04 22.32
CA SER A 340 29.32 4.50 22.78
C SER A 340 28.22 4.19 21.77
N SER A 341 27.38 3.20 22.10
CA SER A 341 25.97 3.05 21.73
C SER A 341 25.44 3.75 20.46
N GLU A 342 25.43 3.05 19.32
CA GLU A 342 24.55 3.33 18.17
C GLU A 342 24.03 2.00 17.58
N GLU A 343 23.24 1.25 18.38
CA GLU A 343 22.56 0.02 17.94
C GLU A 343 21.03 0.18 17.98
N GLU A 344 20.48 0.99 17.07
CA GLU A 344 19.09 0.92 16.61
C GLU A 344 18.96 1.61 15.24
N TRP A 345 17.90 1.32 14.47
CA TRP A 345 17.56 1.93 13.15
C TRP A 345 18.15 1.35 11.85
N ASN A 346 18.62 0.11 11.80
CA ASN A 346 18.94 -0.57 10.51
C ASN A 346 17.78 -1.38 9.87
N ALA A 347 16.56 -1.37 10.45
CA ALA A 347 15.43 -2.19 10.02
C ALA A 347 14.64 -1.68 8.78
N LEU A 348 15.09 -0.61 8.09
CA LEU A 348 14.31 0.08 7.04
C LEU A 348 14.87 -0.07 5.61
N LYS A 349 15.34 -1.28 5.25
CA LYS A 349 15.69 -1.65 3.87
C LYS A 349 14.96 -2.92 3.41
N GLY A 350 13.63 -2.92 3.50
CA GLY A 350 12.80 -3.84 2.74
C GLY A 350 12.77 -3.42 1.27
N VAL A 351 13.22 -4.30 0.37
CA VAL A 351 13.02 -4.19 -1.08
C VAL A 351 12.22 -5.42 -1.50
N SER A 352 10.89 -5.33 -1.45
CA SER A 352 10.02 -6.38 -1.98
C SER A 352 10.11 -6.44 -3.50
N ARG A 353 9.74 -7.61 -4.05
CA ARG A 353 9.68 -7.87 -5.48
C ARG A 353 8.73 -9.03 -5.79
N VAL A 354 7.74 -8.75 -6.64
CA VAL A 354 6.88 -9.66 -7.42
C VAL A 354 5.77 -10.44 -6.67
N ASN A 355 4.53 -10.01 -6.92
CA ASN A 355 3.30 -10.77 -6.65
C ASN A 355 3.03 -11.88 -7.70
N SER A 356 4.02 -12.72 -7.98
CA SER A 356 3.85 -13.88 -8.86
C SER A 356 3.38 -15.10 -8.08
N ILE A 357 2.11 -15.46 -8.24
CA ILE A 357 1.62 -16.80 -7.89
C ILE A 357 2.50 -17.85 -8.59
N VAL A 358 3.15 -18.70 -7.80
CA VAL A 358 3.83 -19.91 -8.27
C VAL A 358 2.79 -20.76 -9.00
N LYS A 359 3.06 -21.12 -10.26
CA LYS A 359 2.08 -21.78 -11.15
C LYS A 359 1.39 -22.96 -10.48
N LEU A 360 0.07 -22.86 -10.30
CA LEU A 360 -0.78 -23.97 -9.89
C LEU A 360 -0.60 -25.17 -10.85
N PRO A 361 -0.50 -26.41 -10.34
CA PRO A 361 -0.63 -27.60 -11.17
C PRO A 361 -1.96 -27.57 -11.92
N ARG A 362 -1.94 -27.87 -13.22
CA ARG A 362 -3.18 -28.04 -13.98
C ARG A 362 -3.85 -29.34 -13.56
N PHE A 363 -4.84 -29.25 -12.67
CA PHE A 363 -5.77 -30.35 -12.45
C PHE A 363 -6.51 -30.65 -13.75
N SER A 364 -6.11 -31.73 -14.42
CA SER A 364 -6.87 -32.28 -15.53
C SER A 364 -8.21 -32.76 -15.00
N SER A 365 -9.31 -32.27 -15.56
CA SER A 365 -10.65 -32.70 -15.18
C SER A 365 -10.78 -34.22 -15.35
N VAL A 366 -10.94 -34.92 -14.22
CA VAL A 366 -11.23 -36.36 -14.21
C VAL A 366 -12.59 -36.52 -14.87
N LYS A 367 -12.59 -37.04 -16.11
CA LYS A 367 -13.82 -37.34 -16.84
C LYS A 367 -14.61 -38.36 -16.04
N SER A 368 -15.79 -37.96 -15.57
CA SER A 368 -16.75 -38.85 -14.91
C SER A 368 -17.21 -39.92 -15.90
N GLY A 369 -16.57 -41.09 -15.81
CA GLY A 369 -16.94 -42.26 -16.61
C GLY A 369 -18.32 -42.74 -16.19
N LYS A 370 -19.35 -42.44 -17.01
CA LYS A 370 -20.67 -43.07 -16.89
C LYS A 370 -20.53 -44.58 -17.08
N LYS A 371 -20.40 -45.32 -15.98
CA LYS A 371 -20.69 -46.76 -15.97
C LYS A 371 -22.20 -46.94 -15.91
N THR A 372 -22.78 -47.35 -17.04
CA THR A 372 -24.16 -47.81 -17.11
C THR A 372 -24.31 -49.12 -16.35
N SER A 373 -25.21 -49.16 -15.37
CA SER A 373 -25.69 -50.44 -14.82
C SER A 373 -26.47 -51.19 -15.90
N ARG A 374 -26.12 -52.46 -16.10
CA ARG A 374 -26.99 -53.45 -16.74
C ARG A 374 -27.16 -54.59 -15.76
N ASP A 375 -28.40 -54.81 -15.36
CA ASP A 375 -28.77 -55.95 -14.54
C ASP A 375 -28.59 -57.25 -15.33
N GLN A 376 -27.88 -58.22 -14.73
CA GLN A 376 -28.02 -59.63 -15.05
C GLN A 376 -27.89 -60.43 -13.76
N ASN A 377 -28.99 -61.08 -13.36
CA ASN A 377 -29.05 -61.90 -12.16
C ASN A 377 -29.76 -63.22 -12.50
N GLY A 378 -29.02 -64.34 -12.42
CA GLY A 378 -29.54 -65.71 -12.49
C GLY A 378 -30.12 -66.20 -13.84
N GLN A 379 -30.19 -67.51 -14.10
CA GLN A 379 -29.73 -68.67 -13.32
C GLN A 379 -29.52 -69.88 -14.26
N ALA A 380 -28.98 -70.97 -13.71
CA ALA A 380 -28.63 -72.21 -14.41
C ALA A 380 -29.82 -72.89 -15.15
N ILE A 381 -29.51 -73.62 -16.24
CA ILE A 381 -29.24 -75.07 -16.29
C ILE A 381 -28.29 -75.34 -17.46
#